data_AF-A0A972JTL2-F1
#
_entry.id   AF-A0A972JTL2-F1
#
_cell.length_a   1.000
_cell.length_b   1.000
_cell.length_c   1.000
_cell.angle_alpha   90.00
_cell.angle_beta   90.00
_cell.angle_gamma   90.00
#
_symmetry.space_group_name_H-M   'P 1'
#
loop_
_entity.id
_entity.type
_entity.pdbx_description
1 polymer ?
#
loop_
_entity_poly.entity_id
_entity_poly.type
_entity_poly.pdbx_seq_one_letter_code
_entity_poly.pdbx_strand_id
1 'polypeptide(L)'
;MTDSSNQPFVGFTNEILETLVTPGLTERWTAIQTHLHPVLIALVEQLCIEGMRRFPREWPLYEVSFKHQRFVMRNGKRAPIDEYHFVLDRPPRGTGIYLAVSSAEQLILVTLQLSRKRKQDLRTVWQAGRIVWESLIEGITEVRFANEPSVSVEPLPATTNDTADETPQQALQGTWLDRYLNSRRSSTLLAGFAYRWDDERITQPAFANQIIEDMLTLFPLNEAIMEQAEALDPHSAALLRERRLNYNQLTLPPIETIVEHMRSRGFAFADAIIRAYHVALQTKPLVILPGISGTGKTRLTRLYADAVYQNALTQGQDNDHYLIVAVQPDWHNARDLLGYYNAITNTFHPTPFLLFLHRAASDPAMPYFVCLDEMNLARPEYYLAPLLSALETEGHQIDLGAPGTTIACITGEVLPNPFRLPLNLRITGTVNVDETTYTLSDKLLDRANVIELTDVDLDAFRRNYTEAIDDTAWSIITEVHAILSRAGQPFGYRTVAEMLRYVDKARGVIPPAQALDQQIKQKMLPKLRGDDTPRLRRALTALLELLLGQPQSRWNKAATIDPDTLEQAPYPDSAEKVRRMLERLDIDGFTDFYG
;
A
#
# COMPACT_ATOMS: atom_id res chain seq x y z
N MET A 1 3.40 8.69 25.31
CA MET A 1 2.08 9.08 24.79
C MET A 1 1.25 7.82 24.79
N THR A 2 0.15 7.84 25.51
CA THR A 2 -0.66 6.69 25.95
C THR A 2 -1.28 5.92 24.78
N ASP A 3 -1.17 4.59 24.85
CA ASP A 3 -1.92 3.57 24.11
C ASP A 3 -3.35 4.01 23.76
N SER A 4 -3.65 4.13 22.47
CA SER A 4 -5.01 4.31 21.95
C SER A 4 -5.58 2.99 21.42
N SER A 5 -5.23 1.88 22.09
CA SER A 5 -5.77 0.55 21.83
C SER A 5 -7.02 0.33 22.71
N ASN A 6 -8.19 0.34 22.06
CA ASN A 6 -9.48 -0.12 22.59
C ASN A 6 -10.04 0.65 23.82
N GLN A 7 -10.26 1.95 23.69
CA GLN A 7 -11.03 2.70 24.70
C GLN A 7 -12.54 2.41 24.54
N PRO A 8 -13.25 2.00 25.61
CA PRO A 8 -14.69 1.78 25.54
C PRO A 8 -15.43 3.09 25.29
N PHE A 9 -16.61 3.03 24.65
CA PHE A 9 -17.47 4.19 24.48
C PHE A 9 -17.85 4.76 25.86
N VAL A 10 -17.45 6.00 26.13
CA VAL A 10 -17.62 6.66 27.44
C VAL A 10 -18.87 7.53 27.53
N GLY A 11 -19.66 7.65 26.46
CA GLY A 11 -20.75 8.62 26.34
C GLY A 11 -20.30 9.94 25.73
N PHE A 12 -21.27 10.77 25.33
CA PHE A 12 -21.03 12.14 24.88
C PHE A 12 -21.05 13.07 26.10
N THR A 13 -19.95 13.08 26.86
CA THR A 13 -19.81 13.97 28.02
C THR A 13 -19.75 15.43 27.58
N ASN A 14 -20.04 16.37 28.51
CA ASN A 14 -19.93 17.80 28.22
C ASN A 14 -18.55 18.19 27.70
N GLU A 15 -17.48 17.62 28.25
CA GLU A 15 -16.11 17.84 27.78
C GLU A 15 -15.93 17.43 26.31
N ILE A 16 -16.51 16.29 25.90
CA ILE A 16 -16.47 15.82 24.51
C ILE A 16 -17.29 16.73 23.59
N LEU A 17 -18.47 17.16 24.02
CA LEU A 17 -19.36 18.03 23.23
C LEU A 17 -18.79 19.45 23.06
N GLU A 18 -18.14 19.98 24.09
CA GLU A 18 -17.48 21.29 24.08
C GLU A 18 -16.33 21.37 23.05
N THR A 19 -15.77 20.24 22.62
CA THR A 19 -14.75 20.20 21.56
C THR A 19 -15.20 20.91 20.29
N LEU A 20 -16.49 20.78 19.92
CA LEU A 20 -17.09 21.41 18.74
C LEU A 20 -17.40 22.90 18.92
N VAL A 21 -17.26 23.42 20.13
CA VAL A 21 -17.47 24.84 20.47
C VAL A 21 -16.13 25.57 20.64
N THR A 22 -15.02 24.85 20.80
CA THR A 22 -13.65 25.39 20.91
C THR A 22 -13.39 26.52 19.91
N PRO A 23 -12.93 27.70 20.36
CA PRO A 23 -12.61 28.81 19.48
C PRO A 23 -11.36 28.52 18.66
N GLY A 24 -11.34 28.94 17.39
CA GLY A 24 -10.22 28.70 16.48
C GLY A 24 -10.40 27.47 15.60
N LEU A 25 -9.77 27.49 14.42
CA LEU A 25 -9.95 26.45 13.39
C LEU A 25 -9.05 25.24 13.66
N THR A 26 -7.79 25.49 14.03
CA THR A 26 -6.81 24.44 14.31
C THR A 26 -7.08 23.82 15.67
N GLU A 27 -7.38 24.64 16.66
CA GLU A 27 -7.66 24.25 18.03
C GLU A 27 -8.91 23.37 18.10
N ARG A 28 -10.00 23.77 17.42
CA ARG A 28 -11.23 22.97 17.32
C ARG A 28 -10.98 21.64 16.63
N TRP A 29 -10.27 21.63 15.51
CA TRP A 29 -9.98 20.38 14.80
C TRP A 29 -9.14 19.42 15.66
N THR A 30 -8.11 19.93 16.33
CA THR A 30 -7.27 19.14 17.25
C THR A 30 -8.09 18.59 18.42
N ALA A 31 -8.97 19.40 19.02
CA ALA A 31 -9.85 18.96 20.11
C ALA A 31 -10.80 17.85 19.63
N ILE A 32 -11.40 17.98 18.44
CA ILE A 32 -12.25 16.94 17.85
C ILE A 32 -11.45 15.66 17.63
N GLN A 33 -10.24 15.73 17.06
CA GLN A 33 -9.43 14.54 16.80
C GLN A 33 -8.92 13.86 18.07
N THR A 34 -8.71 14.63 19.15
CA THR A 34 -8.19 14.12 20.42
C THR A 34 -9.29 13.52 21.29
N HIS A 35 -10.50 14.07 21.26
CA HIS A 35 -11.55 13.72 22.22
C HIS A 35 -12.82 13.15 21.57
N LEU A 36 -13.39 13.82 20.55
CA LEU A 36 -14.65 13.39 19.93
C LEU A 36 -14.49 12.23 18.93
N HIS A 37 -13.43 12.25 18.12
CA HIS A 37 -13.18 11.23 17.11
C HIS A 37 -12.94 9.83 17.70
N PRO A 38 -12.14 9.65 18.78
CA PRO A 38 -11.99 8.34 19.43
C PRO A 38 -13.31 7.77 19.96
N VAL A 39 -14.20 8.62 20.49
CA VAL A 39 -15.52 8.22 20.99
C VAL A 39 -16.39 7.68 19.86
N LEU A 40 -16.38 8.34 18.69
CA LEU A 40 -17.09 7.86 17.52
C LEU A 40 -16.47 6.59 16.91
N ILE A 41 -15.14 6.42 16.98
CA ILE A 41 -14.49 5.15 16.59
C ILE A 41 -14.98 4.00 17.47
N ALA A 42 -14.94 4.17 18.80
CA ALA A 42 -15.40 3.13 19.73
C ALA A 42 -16.87 2.75 19.49
N LEU A 43 -17.72 3.72 19.14
CA LEU A 43 -19.10 3.48 18.75
C LEU A 43 -19.21 2.70 17.41
N VAL A 44 -18.40 3.05 16.41
CA VAL A 44 -18.36 2.37 15.11
C VAL A 44 -17.88 0.92 15.26
N GLU A 45 -16.92 0.65 16.11
CA GLU A 45 -16.44 -0.71 16.38
C GLU A 45 -17.55 -1.59 16.94
N GLN A 46 -18.29 -1.09 17.95
CA GLN A 46 -19.45 -1.78 18.51
C GLN A 46 -20.58 -1.96 17.48
N LEU A 47 -20.87 -0.91 16.70
CA LEU A 47 -21.84 -0.95 15.61
C LEU A 47 -21.47 -2.02 14.56
N CYS A 48 -20.19 -2.13 14.18
CA CYS A 48 -19.72 -3.11 13.22
C CYS A 48 -19.92 -4.54 13.72
N ILE A 49 -19.61 -4.81 15.00
CA ILE A 49 -19.82 -6.13 15.62
C ILE A 49 -21.30 -6.51 15.56
N GLU A 50 -22.17 -5.60 15.99
CA GLU A 50 -23.61 -5.87 16.07
C GLU A 50 -24.27 -5.95 14.68
N GLY A 51 -23.84 -5.10 13.75
CA GLY A 51 -24.30 -5.12 12.36
C GLY A 51 -23.90 -6.40 11.64
N MET A 52 -22.66 -6.88 11.81
CA MET A 52 -22.24 -8.19 11.28
C MET A 52 -23.03 -9.35 11.90
N ARG A 53 -23.42 -9.24 13.17
CA ARG A 53 -24.24 -10.25 13.85
C ARG A 53 -25.66 -10.34 13.29
N ARG A 54 -26.30 -9.18 13.00
CA ARG A 54 -27.70 -9.12 12.54
C ARG A 54 -27.85 -9.27 11.03
N PHE A 55 -26.92 -8.71 10.25
CA PHE A 55 -26.98 -8.64 8.79
C PHE A 55 -25.69 -9.20 8.17
N PRO A 56 -25.36 -10.48 8.39
CA PRO A 56 -24.05 -11.04 8.00
C PRO A 56 -23.79 -11.03 6.49
N ARG A 57 -24.84 -10.90 5.66
CA ARG A 57 -24.72 -10.88 4.19
C ARG A 57 -24.65 -9.46 3.64
N GLU A 58 -25.46 -8.55 4.17
CA GLU A 58 -25.64 -7.20 3.66
C GLU A 58 -24.65 -6.22 4.29
N TRP A 59 -24.34 -6.39 5.58
CA TRP A 59 -23.43 -5.50 6.33
C TRP A 59 -22.03 -5.35 5.71
N PRO A 60 -21.38 -6.42 5.22
CA PRO A 60 -20.05 -6.32 4.59
C PRO A 60 -20.00 -5.47 3.33
N LEU A 61 -21.16 -5.11 2.76
CA LEU A 61 -21.28 -4.31 1.55
C LEU A 61 -21.12 -2.80 1.82
N TYR A 62 -21.14 -2.40 3.09
CA TYR A 62 -21.10 -1.01 3.55
C TYR A 62 -19.73 -0.59 4.05
N GLU A 63 -19.41 0.68 3.84
CA GLU A 63 -18.20 1.33 4.30
C GLU A 63 -18.54 2.43 5.31
N VAL A 64 -17.68 2.61 6.31
CA VAL A 64 -17.77 3.72 7.25
C VAL A 64 -16.77 4.80 6.86
N SER A 65 -17.28 6.01 6.61
CA SER A 65 -16.46 7.18 6.23
C SER A 65 -16.69 8.35 7.19
N PHE A 66 -15.61 8.90 7.74
CA PHE A 66 -15.66 10.07 8.61
C PHE A 66 -15.60 11.38 7.83
N LYS A 67 -16.02 12.49 8.46
CA LYS A 67 -15.80 13.84 7.92
C LYS A 67 -14.30 14.16 7.88
N HIS A 68 -13.77 14.50 6.71
CA HIS A 68 -12.34 14.82 6.52
C HIS A 68 -12.06 16.34 6.47
N GLN A 69 -13.09 17.16 6.25
CA GLN A 69 -12.95 18.61 6.10
C GLN A 69 -12.82 19.30 7.46
N ARG A 70 -11.77 20.11 7.60
CA ARG A 70 -11.41 20.81 8.85
C ARG A 70 -12.12 22.15 9.04
N PHE A 71 -12.71 22.68 7.97
CA PHE A 71 -13.33 24.00 7.94
C PHE A 71 -14.47 24.06 6.92
N VAL A 72 -15.38 25.02 7.11
CA VAL A 72 -16.43 25.36 6.14
C VAL A 72 -16.17 26.78 5.64
N MET A 73 -16.47 27.05 4.37
CA MET A 73 -16.43 28.42 3.84
C MET A 73 -17.72 29.15 4.22
N ARG A 74 -17.60 30.21 5.02
CA ARG A 74 -18.72 31.11 5.36
C ARG A 74 -18.37 32.53 4.95
N ASN A 75 -19.19 33.14 4.10
CA ASN A 75 -18.98 34.51 3.59
C ASN A 75 -17.57 34.72 3.01
N GLY A 76 -17.04 33.72 2.29
CA GLY A 76 -15.70 33.78 1.68
C GLY A 76 -14.52 33.60 2.63
N LYS A 77 -14.75 33.39 3.94
CA LYS A 77 -13.70 33.12 4.94
C LYS A 77 -13.80 31.68 5.46
N ARG A 78 -12.65 31.13 5.88
CA ARG A 78 -12.60 29.83 6.55
C ARG A 78 -13.20 29.98 7.96
N ALA A 79 -14.28 29.26 8.23
CA ALA A 79 -14.88 29.14 9.53
C ALA A 79 -14.68 27.72 10.07
N PRO A 80 -14.57 27.54 11.40
CA PRO A 80 -14.53 26.21 11.99
C PRO A 80 -15.79 25.38 11.64
N ILE A 81 -15.67 24.06 11.65
CA ILE A 81 -16.82 23.16 11.51
C ILE A 81 -17.69 23.24 12.77
N ASP A 82 -19.01 23.19 12.60
CA ASP A 82 -19.97 23.12 13.71
C ASP A 82 -20.56 21.71 13.86
N GLU A 83 -20.08 20.76 13.08
CA GLU A 83 -20.60 19.40 13.06
C GLU A 83 -19.50 18.43 12.63
N TYR A 84 -19.39 17.33 13.35
CA TYR A 84 -18.54 16.19 13.02
C TYR A 84 -19.37 14.92 12.93
N HIS A 85 -19.13 14.10 11.91
CA HIS A 85 -19.99 12.98 11.58
C HIS A 85 -19.24 11.82 10.93
N PHE A 86 -19.88 10.65 10.92
CA PHE A 86 -19.55 9.56 10.03
C PHE A 86 -20.79 9.08 9.26
N VAL A 87 -20.55 8.43 8.13
CA VAL A 87 -21.57 7.88 7.24
C VAL A 87 -21.29 6.39 7.06
N LEU A 88 -22.34 5.58 7.15
CA LEU A 88 -22.39 4.19 6.70
C LEU A 88 -23.12 4.14 5.36
N ASP A 89 -22.40 3.91 4.27
CA ASP A 89 -22.96 3.89 2.92
C ASP A 89 -22.23 2.89 2.00
N ARG A 90 -22.78 2.69 0.80
CA ARG A 90 -22.15 1.82 -0.22
C ARG A 90 -22.35 2.36 -1.64
N PRO A 91 -21.54 1.93 -2.61
CA PRO A 91 -21.86 2.09 -4.03
C PRO A 91 -23.09 1.23 -4.41
N PRO A 92 -23.98 1.73 -5.30
CA PRO A 92 -23.95 3.05 -5.94
C PRO A 92 -24.41 4.20 -4.98
N ARG A 93 -23.55 5.21 -4.78
CA ARG A 93 -23.74 6.27 -3.76
C ARG A 93 -25.05 7.06 -3.92
N GLY A 94 -25.50 7.68 -2.84
CA GLY A 94 -26.63 8.62 -2.85
C GLY A 94 -27.68 8.39 -1.76
N THR A 95 -27.50 7.34 -0.95
CA THR A 95 -28.17 7.13 0.33
C THR A 95 -27.20 6.50 1.33
N GLY A 96 -27.40 6.74 2.62
CA GLY A 96 -26.58 6.17 3.69
C GLY A 96 -27.14 6.51 5.07
N ILE A 97 -26.67 5.81 6.09
CA ILE A 97 -27.00 6.10 7.48
C ILE A 97 -25.92 7.00 8.06
N TYR A 98 -26.35 8.07 8.69
CA TYR A 98 -25.54 9.19 9.05
C TYR A 98 -25.64 9.44 10.56
N LEU A 99 -24.50 9.52 11.24
CA LEU A 99 -24.43 9.97 12.62
C LEU A 99 -23.63 11.26 12.71
N ALA A 100 -24.28 12.34 13.15
CA ALA A 100 -23.64 13.62 13.39
C ALA A 100 -23.77 14.09 14.83
N VAL A 101 -22.73 14.76 15.29
CA VAL A 101 -22.75 15.59 16.48
C VAL A 101 -22.64 17.05 16.03
N SER A 102 -23.69 17.84 16.26
CA SER A 102 -23.83 19.22 15.80
C SER A 102 -23.84 20.20 16.97
N SER A 103 -22.88 21.12 17.01
CA SER A 103 -22.86 22.22 17.98
C SER A 103 -23.76 23.38 17.58
N ALA A 104 -24.03 23.57 16.29
CA ALA A 104 -24.93 24.62 15.81
C ALA A 104 -26.37 24.43 16.31
N GLU A 105 -26.80 23.18 16.42
CA GLU A 105 -28.15 22.81 16.85
C GLU A 105 -28.19 22.16 18.24
N GLN A 106 -27.01 21.84 18.81
CA GLN A 106 -26.86 21.09 20.05
C GLN A 106 -27.62 19.76 20.03
N LEU A 107 -27.46 19.04 18.92
CA LEU A 107 -28.08 17.74 18.67
C LEU A 107 -27.05 16.68 18.29
N ILE A 108 -27.35 15.43 18.62
CA ILE A 108 -26.77 14.24 18.02
C ILE A 108 -27.86 13.65 17.11
N LEU A 109 -27.56 13.54 15.82
CA LEU A 109 -28.49 13.08 14.80
C LEU A 109 -28.11 11.69 14.34
N VAL A 110 -29.07 10.77 14.29
CA VAL A 110 -28.95 9.43 13.70
C VAL A 110 -29.98 9.33 12.60
N THR A 111 -29.58 9.52 11.34
CA THR A 111 -30.52 9.76 10.24
C THR A 111 -30.17 8.98 8.99
N LEU A 112 -31.19 8.52 8.26
CA LEU A 112 -31.07 8.13 6.86
C LEU A 112 -30.92 9.39 6.02
N GLN A 113 -29.77 9.55 5.37
CA GLN A 113 -29.53 10.62 4.42
C GLN A 113 -29.80 10.12 3.01
N LEU A 114 -30.66 10.81 2.26
CA LEU A 114 -31.00 10.45 0.89
C LEU A 114 -30.92 11.66 -0.04
N SER A 115 -30.19 11.49 -1.15
CA SER A 115 -30.05 12.49 -2.20
C SER A 115 -31.15 12.37 -3.26
N ARG A 116 -31.33 13.45 -4.04
CA ARG A 116 -32.30 13.49 -5.15
C ARG A 116 -32.17 12.32 -6.12
N LYS A 117 -30.94 11.80 -6.32
CA LYS A 117 -30.67 10.67 -7.22
C LYS A 117 -31.41 9.40 -6.80
N ARG A 118 -31.58 9.18 -5.49
CA ARG A 118 -32.23 7.98 -4.92
C ARG A 118 -33.69 8.19 -4.55
N LYS A 119 -34.25 9.35 -4.86
CA LYS A 119 -35.65 9.69 -4.55
C LYS A 119 -36.64 8.78 -5.28
N GLN A 120 -36.33 8.37 -6.51
CA GLN A 120 -37.16 7.45 -7.26
C GLN A 120 -37.07 6.02 -6.70
N ASP A 121 -35.87 5.59 -6.30
CA ASP A 121 -35.64 4.28 -5.69
C ASP A 121 -36.46 4.13 -4.39
N LEU A 122 -36.40 5.15 -3.51
CA LEU A 122 -37.21 5.23 -2.30
C LEU A 122 -38.72 5.21 -2.60
N ARG A 123 -39.18 5.86 -3.67
CA ARG A 123 -40.60 5.83 -4.08
C ARG A 123 -41.03 4.40 -4.42
N THR A 124 -40.22 3.67 -5.17
CA THR A 124 -40.51 2.28 -5.54
C THR A 124 -40.56 1.38 -4.30
N VAL A 125 -39.58 1.49 -3.40
CA VAL A 125 -39.53 0.73 -2.14
C VAL A 125 -40.75 1.03 -1.26
N TRP A 126 -41.12 2.30 -1.13
CA TRP A 126 -42.28 2.72 -0.36
C TRP A 126 -43.60 2.19 -0.95
N GLN A 127 -43.78 2.25 -2.26
CA GLN A 127 -44.98 1.74 -2.93
C GLN A 127 -45.10 0.21 -2.89
N ALA A 128 -43.98 -0.50 -3.02
CA ALA A 128 -43.94 -1.96 -3.00
C ALA A 128 -44.20 -2.55 -1.60
N GLY A 129 -43.82 -1.84 -0.54
CA GLY A 129 -43.77 -2.37 0.83
C GLY A 129 -44.36 -1.45 1.89
N ARG A 130 -45.40 -0.65 1.59
CA ARG A 130 -45.93 0.37 2.52
C ARG A 130 -46.20 -0.16 3.94
N ILE A 131 -46.86 -1.31 4.05
CA ILE A 131 -47.20 -1.95 5.35
C ILE A 131 -45.94 -2.33 6.16
N VAL A 132 -44.86 -2.70 5.47
CA VAL A 132 -43.59 -3.11 6.11
C VAL A 132 -42.86 -1.89 6.69
N TRP A 133 -42.91 -0.76 5.98
CA TRP A 133 -42.17 0.44 6.34
C TRP A 133 -42.94 1.41 7.22
N GLU A 134 -44.27 1.32 7.29
CA GLU A 134 -45.13 2.27 8.00
C GLU A 134 -44.74 2.44 9.47
N SER A 135 -44.49 1.34 10.18
CA SER A 135 -44.02 1.37 11.58
C SER A 135 -42.70 2.12 11.76
N LEU A 136 -41.74 1.92 10.84
CA LEU A 136 -40.47 2.65 10.86
C LEU A 136 -40.66 4.13 10.57
N ILE A 137 -41.50 4.47 9.58
CA ILE A 137 -41.77 5.85 9.18
C ILE A 137 -42.51 6.63 10.28
N GLU A 138 -43.43 5.98 10.99
CA GLU A 138 -44.13 6.57 12.15
C GLU A 138 -43.20 6.71 13.37
N GLY A 139 -42.25 5.79 13.55
CA GLY A 139 -41.27 5.83 14.63
C GLY A 139 -40.17 6.88 14.46
N ILE A 140 -39.99 7.42 13.26
CA ILE A 140 -39.00 8.47 12.98
C ILE A 140 -39.46 9.81 13.56
N THR A 141 -38.67 10.33 14.51
CA THR A 141 -39.02 11.55 15.26
C THR A 141 -38.48 12.83 14.62
N GLU A 142 -37.40 12.73 13.84
CA GLU A 142 -36.73 13.88 13.21
C GLU A 142 -36.74 13.72 11.69
N VAL A 143 -37.33 14.68 10.97
CA VAL A 143 -37.42 14.66 9.51
C VAL A 143 -37.10 16.02 8.95
N ARG A 144 -36.14 16.07 8.03
CA ARG A 144 -35.70 17.29 7.34
C ARG A 144 -35.57 17.02 5.86
N PHE A 145 -36.19 17.87 5.06
CA PHE A 145 -35.94 17.93 3.64
C PHE A 145 -36.00 19.39 3.19
N ALA A 146 -35.34 19.73 2.10
CA ALA A 146 -35.34 21.10 1.60
C ALA A 146 -36.77 21.56 1.23
N ASN A 147 -37.44 22.21 2.18
CA ASN A 147 -38.58 23.15 2.16
C ASN A 147 -39.43 23.06 3.44
N GLU A 148 -38.91 23.51 4.58
CA GLU A 148 -39.73 24.10 5.64
C GLU A 148 -39.10 25.44 6.06
N PRO A 149 -39.82 26.58 5.95
CA PRO A 149 -39.42 27.81 6.63
C PRO A 149 -39.72 27.64 8.11
N SER A 150 -38.69 27.70 8.94
CA SER A 150 -38.87 28.04 10.35
C SER A 150 -39.34 29.49 10.45
N VAL A 151 -40.17 29.77 11.48
CA VAL A 151 -40.45 31.08 12.12
C VAL A 151 -41.86 31.70 11.90
N SER A 152 -42.60 31.72 13.02
CA SER A 152 -43.59 32.69 13.54
C SER A 152 -44.81 33.19 12.72
N VAL A 153 -45.94 33.16 13.41
CA VAL A 153 -47.23 33.81 13.17
C VAL A 153 -47.12 35.28 12.74
N GLU A 154 -47.71 35.64 11.60
CA GLU A 154 -48.54 36.85 11.37
C GLU A 154 -49.24 36.77 10.00
N PRO A 155 -50.56 37.09 9.86
CA PRO A 155 -51.27 36.98 8.59
C PRO A 155 -51.46 38.35 7.91
N LEU A 156 -51.00 38.52 6.66
CA LEU A 156 -51.34 39.67 5.79
C LEU A 156 -51.40 39.22 4.30
N PRO A 157 -52.10 39.96 3.41
CA PRO A 157 -53.22 39.39 2.66
C PRO A 157 -52.95 39.15 1.17
N ALA A 158 -53.90 38.44 0.56
CA ALA A 158 -53.88 37.90 -0.78
C ALA A 158 -53.64 38.92 -1.90
N THR A 159 -52.79 38.53 -2.87
CA THR A 159 -52.88 39.00 -4.26
C THR A 159 -52.72 37.85 -5.24
N THR A 160 -53.86 37.58 -5.87
CA THR A 160 -54.21 36.93 -7.14
C THR A 160 -53.16 36.44 -8.16
N ASN A 161 -53.54 35.28 -8.71
CA ASN A 161 -53.35 34.74 -10.07
C ASN A 161 -52.06 33.98 -10.39
N ASP A 162 -52.15 32.65 -10.37
CA ASP A 162 -52.19 31.88 -11.63
C ASP A 162 -52.79 30.48 -11.43
N THR A 163 -53.37 29.98 -12.52
CA THR A 163 -54.42 28.97 -12.62
C THR A 163 -53.98 27.50 -12.62
N ALA A 164 -54.94 26.66 -12.22
CA ALA A 164 -55.14 25.23 -12.50
C ALA A 164 -54.54 24.20 -11.53
N ASP A 165 -55.47 23.67 -10.73
CA ASP A 165 -55.61 22.29 -10.27
C ASP A 165 -54.51 21.70 -9.39
N GLU A 166 -54.61 21.99 -8.09
CA GLU A 166 -54.71 20.97 -7.04
C GLU A 166 -55.26 21.69 -5.78
N THR A 167 -56.35 21.18 -5.22
CA THR A 167 -56.96 21.74 -4.01
C THR A 167 -55.93 21.68 -2.85
N PRO A 168 -55.60 22.79 -2.16
CA PRO A 168 -54.60 22.78 -1.08
C PRO A 168 -54.94 21.84 0.10
N GLN A 169 -56.19 21.37 0.16
CA GLN A 169 -56.69 20.48 1.22
C GLN A 169 -56.43 18.99 0.98
N GLN A 170 -56.07 18.55 -0.24
CA GLN A 170 -55.71 17.14 -0.49
C GLN A 170 -54.21 16.84 -0.32
N ALA A 171 -53.33 17.85 -0.41
CA ALA A 171 -51.88 17.69 -0.26
C ALA A 171 -51.42 17.47 1.21
N LEU A 172 -52.33 17.54 2.18
CA LEU A 172 -52.04 17.46 3.63
C LEU A 172 -52.42 16.13 4.28
N GLN A 173 -52.98 15.15 3.54
CA GLN A 173 -53.28 13.82 4.08
C GLN A 173 -52.27 12.79 3.55
N GLY A 174 -51.24 12.52 4.36
CA GLY A 174 -50.19 11.54 4.09
C GLY A 174 -49.07 11.62 5.12
N THR A 175 -48.22 10.59 5.16
CA THR A 175 -47.03 10.58 6.03
C THR A 175 -46.06 11.70 5.63
N TRP A 176 -45.07 12.03 6.49
CA TRP A 176 -44.00 12.95 6.10
C TRP A 176 -43.24 12.46 4.86
N LEU A 177 -43.17 11.14 4.66
CA LEU A 177 -42.54 10.53 3.51
C LEU A 177 -43.33 10.79 2.22
N ASP A 178 -44.66 10.70 2.27
CA ASP A 178 -45.53 11.05 1.13
C ASP A 178 -45.34 12.53 0.73
N ARG A 179 -45.24 13.43 1.72
CA ARG A 179 -44.93 14.86 1.48
C ARG A 179 -43.56 15.04 0.81
N TYR A 180 -42.53 14.35 1.31
CA TYR A 180 -41.19 14.39 0.71
C TYR A 180 -41.21 13.89 -0.75
N LEU A 181 -41.82 12.73 -0.99
CA LEU A 181 -41.85 12.09 -2.31
C LEU A 181 -42.63 12.93 -3.33
N ASN A 182 -43.70 13.60 -2.93
CA ASN A 182 -44.52 14.44 -3.83
C ASN A 182 -43.90 15.83 -4.08
N SER A 183 -43.01 16.31 -3.20
CA SER A 183 -42.31 17.57 -3.39
C SER A 183 -41.34 17.52 -4.58
N ARG A 184 -41.59 18.34 -5.61
CA ARG A 184 -40.66 18.50 -6.76
C ARG A 184 -39.41 19.32 -6.43
N ARG A 185 -39.43 20.10 -5.34
CA ARG A 185 -38.34 21.02 -4.96
C ARG A 185 -37.35 20.43 -3.96
N SER A 186 -37.73 19.38 -3.21
CA SER A 186 -36.86 18.79 -2.19
C SER A 186 -35.82 17.85 -2.80
N SER A 187 -34.54 18.27 -2.69
CA SER A 187 -33.38 17.58 -3.26
C SER A 187 -32.64 16.66 -2.29
N THR A 188 -32.89 16.77 -0.99
CA THR A 188 -32.28 15.95 0.06
C THR A 188 -33.30 15.59 1.13
N LEU A 189 -33.11 14.46 1.78
CA LEU A 189 -33.84 14.00 2.94
C LEU A 189 -32.83 13.59 4.02
N LEU A 190 -33.13 13.96 5.26
CA LEU A 190 -32.55 13.43 6.49
C LEU A 190 -33.74 13.00 7.35
N ALA A 191 -33.83 11.72 7.69
CA ALA A 191 -34.93 11.19 8.49
C ALA A 191 -34.42 10.17 9.49
N GLY A 192 -34.73 10.36 10.77
CA GLY A 192 -34.30 9.45 11.84
C GLY A 192 -34.57 10.00 13.23
N PHE A 193 -33.56 9.97 14.08
CA PHE A 193 -33.63 10.27 15.49
C PHE A 193 -32.70 11.43 15.85
N ALA A 194 -33.11 12.23 16.83
CA ALA A 194 -32.35 13.37 17.32
C ALA A 194 -32.31 13.36 18.85
N TYR A 195 -31.12 13.56 19.39
CA TYR A 195 -30.85 13.59 20.82
C TYR A 195 -30.25 14.93 21.19
N ARG A 196 -30.86 15.61 22.16
CA ARG A 196 -30.38 16.92 22.60
C ARG A 196 -29.18 16.76 23.51
N TRP A 197 -28.27 17.74 23.46
CA TRP A 197 -27.08 17.74 24.33
C TRP A 197 -27.40 17.85 25.82
N ASP A 198 -28.58 18.34 26.17
CA ASP A 198 -29.06 18.44 27.56
C ASP A 198 -29.69 17.15 28.09
N ASP A 199 -29.79 16.10 27.27
CA ASP A 199 -30.30 14.80 27.68
C ASP A 199 -29.26 14.02 28.47
N GLU A 200 -29.49 13.80 29.77
CA GLU A 200 -28.58 13.11 30.67
C GLU A 200 -28.17 11.72 30.17
N ARG A 201 -29.02 11.05 29.38
CA ARG A 201 -28.75 9.71 28.86
C ARG A 201 -27.53 9.68 27.94
N ILE A 202 -27.27 10.74 27.17
CA ILE A 202 -26.19 10.75 26.16
C ILE A 202 -24.81 10.65 26.81
N THR A 203 -24.68 11.08 28.06
CA THR A 203 -23.44 11.07 28.83
C THR A 203 -23.11 9.68 29.38
N GLN A 204 -24.04 8.73 29.31
CA GLN A 204 -23.88 7.39 29.85
C GLN A 204 -23.27 6.45 28.79
N PRO A 205 -22.33 5.55 29.17
CA PRO A 205 -21.79 4.54 28.26
C PRO A 205 -22.85 3.64 27.61
N ALA A 206 -23.94 3.36 28.33
CA ALA A 206 -25.04 2.52 27.84
C ALA A 206 -25.78 3.14 26.64
N PHE A 207 -25.63 4.45 26.40
CA PHE A 207 -26.27 5.14 25.28
C PHE A 207 -25.78 4.67 23.91
N ALA A 208 -24.57 4.08 23.83
CA ALA A 208 -24.10 3.42 22.61
C ALA A 208 -25.11 2.40 22.09
N ASN A 209 -25.74 1.62 22.98
CA ASN A 209 -26.73 0.63 22.59
C ASN A 209 -27.93 1.27 21.90
N GLN A 210 -28.44 2.39 22.43
CA GLN A 210 -29.57 3.09 21.82
C GLN A 210 -29.23 3.62 20.42
N ILE A 211 -28.05 4.24 20.27
CA ILE A 211 -27.61 4.72 18.96
C ILE A 211 -27.45 3.57 17.96
N ILE A 212 -26.83 2.47 18.40
CA ILE A 212 -26.64 1.29 17.56
C ILE A 212 -27.99 0.73 17.12
N GLU A 213 -28.95 0.59 18.04
CA GLU A 213 -30.31 0.16 17.71
C GLU A 213 -30.97 1.08 16.69
N ASP A 214 -30.89 2.40 16.87
CA ASP A 214 -31.47 3.39 15.95
C ASP A 214 -30.84 3.32 14.56
N MET A 215 -29.51 3.22 14.50
CA MET A 215 -28.78 3.06 13.23
C MET A 215 -29.18 1.77 12.52
N LEU A 216 -29.26 0.65 13.25
CA LEU A 216 -29.65 -0.64 12.71
C LEU A 216 -31.14 -0.71 12.36
N THR A 217 -31.98 0.12 12.98
CA THR A 217 -33.40 0.27 12.65
C THR A 217 -33.59 0.96 11.29
N LEU A 218 -32.71 1.89 10.93
CA LEU A 218 -32.71 2.55 9.61
C LEU A 218 -32.09 1.69 8.50
N PHE A 219 -31.29 0.68 8.86
CA PHE A 219 -30.49 -0.10 7.92
C PHE A 219 -31.30 -0.88 6.88
N PRO A 220 -32.38 -1.62 7.25
CA PRO A 220 -33.17 -2.36 6.27
C PRO A 220 -33.80 -1.47 5.18
N LEU A 221 -34.28 -0.28 5.56
CA LEU A 221 -34.84 0.67 4.60
C LEU A 221 -33.76 1.20 3.66
N ASN A 222 -32.58 1.54 4.21
CA ASN A 222 -31.44 1.94 3.38
C ASN A 222 -31.03 0.83 2.40
N GLU A 223 -30.98 -0.41 2.86
CA GLU A 223 -30.63 -1.58 2.05
C GLU A 223 -31.60 -1.81 0.90
N ALA A 224 -32.91 -1.74 1.16
CA ALA A 224 -33.92 -1.91 0.12
C ALA A 224 -33.80 -0.84 -0.98
N ILE A 225 -33.47 0.41 -0.61
CA ILE A 225 -33.23 1.50 -1.58
C ILE A 225 -31.97 1.20 -2.40
N MET A 226 -30.93 0.67 -1.77
CA MET A 226 -29.67 0.32 -2.41
C MET A 226 -29.80 -0.86 -3.37
N GLU A 227 -30.55 -1.90 -2.99
CA GLU A 227 -30.87 -3.03 -3.85
C GLU A 227 -31.65 -2.59 -5.09
N GLN A 228 -32.65 -1.72 -4.91
CA GLN A 228 -33.40 -1.13 -6.02
C GLN A 228 -32.50 -0.31 -6.96
N ALA A 229 -31.55 0.44 -6.39
CA ALA A 229 -30.59 1.23 -7.17
C ALA A 229 -29.60 0.35 -7.94
N GLU A 230 -29.15 -0.77 -7.37
CA GLU A 230 -28.28 -1.75 -8.02
C GLU A 230 -28.97 -2.46 -9.19
N ALA A 231 -30.25 -2.81 -9.04
CA ALA A 231 -31.03 -3.45 -10.10
C ALA A 231 -31.19 -2.56 -11.35
N LEU A 232 -31.20 -1.23 -11.18
CA LEU A 232 -31.37 -0.25 -12.25
C LEU A 232 -30.05 0.23 -12.88
N ASP A 233 -28.90 -0.07 -12.25
CA ASP A 233 -27.57 0.28 -12.76
C ASP A 233 -26.59 -0.91 -12.66
N PRO A 234 -26.75 -1.94 -13.51
CA PRO A 234 -25.90 -3.13 -13.49
C PRO A 234 -24.44 -2.84 -13.89
N HIS A 235 -24.14 -1.71 -14.53
CA HIS A 235 -22.77 -1.29 -14.83
C HIS A 235 -22.06 -0.69 -13.60
N SER A 236 -22.78 -0.04 -12.70
CA SER A 236 -22.23 0.35 -11.39
C SER A 236 -22.02 -0.85 -10.45
N ALA A 237 -22.80 -1.92 -10.58
CA ALA A 237 -22.55 -3.20 -9.88
C ALA A 237 -21.33 -3.95 -10.46
N ALA A 238 -20.99 -3.71 -11.73
CA ALA A 238 -19.78 -4.22 -12.39
C ALA A 238 -18.50 -3.43 -12.05
N LEU A 239 -18.61 -2.26 -11.41
CA LEU A 239 -17.50 -1.66 -10.64
C LEU A 239 -17.33 -2.50 -9.36
N LEU A 240 -16.77 -3.69 -9.58
CA LEU A 240 -16.36 -4.70 -8.64
C LEU A 240 -16.02 -4.11 -7.27
N ARG A 241 -16.76 -4.57 -6.25
CA ARG A 241 -16.37 -4.50 -4.84
C ARG A 241 -15.05 -5.26 -4.66
N GLU A 242 -13.93 -4.67 -5.02
CA GLU A 242 -12.68 -4.99 -4.36
C GLU A 242 -12.79 -4.40 -2.95
N ARG A 243 -13.16 -5.26 -1.99
CA ARG A 243 -12.91 -5.00 -0.58
C ARG A 243 -11.41 -4.75 -0.45
N ARG A 244 -11.01 -3.48 -0.34
CA ARG A 244 -9.62 -3.14 -0.04
C ARG A 244 -9.35 -3.64 1.37
N LEU A 245 -8.62 -4.75 1.46
CA LEU A 245 -8.10 -5.23 2.72
C LEU A 245 -7.24 -4.12 3.30
N ASN A 246 -7.62 -3.64 4.48
CA ASN A 246 -6.91 -2.56 5.14
C ASN A 246 -5.60 -3.08 5.72
N TYR A 247 -4.58 -3.17 4.87
CA TYR A 247 -3.19 -3.38 5.30
C TYR A 247 -2.66 -2.21 6.17
N ASN A 248 -3.41 -1.11 6.29
CA ASN A 248 -3.08 0.12 7.03
C ASN A 248 -3.32 0.10 8.55
N GLN A 249 -3.75 -1.01 9.15
CA GLN A 249 -4.03 -1.04 10.60
C GLN A 249 -2.78 -1.20 11.49
N LEU A 250 -1.60 -1.38 10.90
CA LEU A 250 -0.36 -1.52 11.64
C LEU A 250 0.22 -0.15 12.01
N THR A 251 0.56 0.02 13.30
CA THR A 251 1.25 1.22 13.77
C THR A 251 2.72 1.11 13.41
N LEU A 252 3.11 1.71 12.28
CA LEU A 252 4.50 1.86 11.89
C LEU A 252 5.08 3.17 12.45
N PRO A 253 6.39 3.23 12.78
CA PRO A 253 7.03 4.50 13.06
C PRO A 253 6.85 5.49 11.90
N PRO A 254 6.86 6.81 12.16
CA PRO A 254 6.84 7.81 11.11
C PRO A 254 7.94 7.56 10.09
N ILE A 255 7.65 7.76 8.81
CA ILE A 255 8.60 7.50 7.72
C ILE A 255 9.88 8.33 7.87
N GLU A 256 9.79 9.52 8.44
CA GLU A 256 10.95 10.36 8.77
C GLU A 256 11.90 9.65 9.74
N THR A 257 11.36 8.95 10.74
CA THR A 257 12.15 8.16 11.70
C THR A 257 12.81 6.96 11.01
N ILE A 258 12.07 6.27 10.14
CA ILE A 258 12.61 5.14 9.36
C ILE A 258 13.76 5.59 8.45
N VAL A 259 13.58 6.70 7.72
CA VAL A 259 14.61 7.26 6.83
C VAL A 259 15.85 7.66 7.62
N GLU A 260 15.70 8.33 8.76
CA GLU A 260 16.82 8.73 9.61
C GLU A 260 17.58 7.51 10.16
N HIS A 261 16.86 6.50 10.64
CA HIS A 261 17.42 5.23 11.09
C HIS A 261 18.24 4.53 10.00
N MET A 262 17.69 4.44 8.79
CA MET A 262 18.40 3.84 7.65
C MET A 262 19.68 4.62 7.28
N ARG A 263 19.63 5.95 7.31
CA ARG A 263 20.80 6.82 7.07
C ARG A 263 21.87 6.65 8.13
N SER A 264 21.49 6.56 9.41
CA SER A 264 22.43 6.38 10.52
C SER A 264 23.28 5.11 10.40
N ARG A 265 22.78 4.12 9.67
CA ARG A 265 23.50 2.86 9.38
C ARG A 265 24.46 2.96 8.17
N GLY A 266 24.60 4.15 7.57
CA GLY A 266 25.55 4.42 6.48
C GLY A 266 25.10 4.00 5.08
N PHE A 267 23.78 3.87 4.85
CA PHE A 267 23.24 3.47 3.54
C PHE A 267 22.65 4.63 2.76
N ALA A 268 23.04 4.73 1.49
CA ALA A 268 22.69 5.79 0.57
C ALA A 268 21.60 5.34 -0.42
N PHE A 269 20.39 5.07 0.07
CA PHE A 269 19.23 4.98 -0.81
C PHE A 269 18.60 6.36 -0.96
N ALA A 270 18.15 6.70 -2.16
CA ALA A 270 17.41 7.95 -2.36
C ALA A 270 16.12 7.94 -1.51
N ASP A 271 15.83 9.05 -0.83
CA ASP A 271 14.63 9.19 0.01
C ASP A 271 13.35 8.82 -0.73
N ALA A 272 13.28 9.14 -2.03
CA ALA A 272 12.15 8.79 -2.89
C ALA A 272 11.92 7.28 -2.95
N ILE A 273 13.00 6.48 -3.04
CA ILE A 273 12.92 5.01 -3.08
C ILE A 273 12.41 4.47 -1.73
N ILE A 274 12.94 4.96 -0.61
CA ILE A 274 12.52 4.52 0.72
C ILE A 274 11.04 4.85 0.96
N ARG A 275 10.62 6.07 0.59
CA ARG A 275 9.22 6.51 0.72
C ARG A 275 8.30 5.73 -0.21
N ALA A 276 8.70 5.48 -1.46
CA ALA A 276 7.95 4.63 -2.38
C ALA A 276 7.81 3.21 -1.84
N TYR A 277 8.89 2.63 -1.30
CA TYR A 277 8.88 1.30 -0.69
C TYR A 277 7.95 1.24 0.54
N HIS A 278 8.00 2.24 1.42
CA HIS A 278 7.09 2.37 2.55
C HIS A 278 5.61 2.36 2.13
N VAL A 279 5.25 3.18 1.14
CA VAL A 279 3.88 3.25 0.61
C VAL A 279 3.49 1.95 -0.11
N ALA A 280 4.41 1.36 -0.87
CA ALA A 280 4.17 0.09 -1.57
C ALA A 280 3.81 -1.04 -0.60
N LEU A 281 4.54 -1.14 0.52
CA LEU A 281 4.26 -2.12 1.57
C LEU A 281 2.92 -1.88 2.28
N GLN A 282 2.43 -0.65 2.32
CA GLN A 282 1.13 -0.32 2.94
C GLN A 282 -0.06 -0.59 2.02
N THR A 283 0.16 -0.60 0.71
CA THR A 283 -0.93 -0.72 -0.28
C THR A 283 -1.16 -2.14 -0.75
N LYS A 284 -0.09 -2.93 -0.92
CA LYS A 284 -0.15 -4.35 -1.27
C LYS A 284 0.87 -5.14 -0.44
N PRO A 285 0.58 -6.39 -0.09
CA PRO A 285 1.51 -7.20 0.71
C PRO A 285 2.69 -7.72 -0.11
N LEU A 286 2.66 -7.64 -1.45
CA LEU A 286 3.74 -8.07 -2.33
C LEU A 286 4.40 -6.87 -3.02
N VAL A 287 5.71 -6.73 -2.83
CA VAL A 287 6.55 -5.76 -3.53
C VAL A 287 7.65 -6.51 -4.30
N ILE A 288 7.96 -6.07 -5.51
CA ILE A 288 9.05 -6.62 -6.32
C ILE A 288 10.07 -5.53 -6.57
N LEU A 289 11.33 -5.86 -6.29
CA LEU A 289 12.49 -5.00 -6.48
C LEU A 289 13.34 -5.55 -7.62
N PRO A 290 13.04 -5.21 -8.89
CA PRO A 290 13.95 -5.49 -10.00
C PRO A 290 15.10 -4.49 -9.98
N GLY A 291 16.31 -4.96 -10.27
CA GLY A 291 17.45 -4.09 -10.44
C GLY A 291 18.73 -4.86 -10.74
N ILE A 292 19.79 -4.12 -11.03
CA ILE A 292 21.10 -4.70 -11.36
C ILE A 292 21.67 -5.41 -10.13
N SER A 293 22.48 -6.43 -10.35
CA SER A 293 23.21 -7.07 -9.24
C SER A 293 24.07 -6.06 -8.48
N GLY A 294 24.03 -6.12 -7.14
CA GLY A 294 24.84 -5.27 -6.28
C GLY A 294 24.30 -3.86 -5.98
N THR A 295 23.05 -3.54 -6.33
CA THR A 295 22.40 -2.25 -5.98
C THR A 295 21.81 -2.20 -4.57
N GLY A 296 21.90 -3.29 -3.80
CA GLY A 296 21.47 -3.33 -2.40
C GLY A 296 20.00 -3.70 -2.17
N LYS A 297 19.31 -4.31 -3.14
CA LYS A 297 17.90 -4.72 -3.08
C LYS A 297 17.54 -5.49 -1.80
N THR A 298 18.24 -6.59 -1.52
CA THR A 298 18.08 -7.42 -0.32
C THR A 298 18.48 -6.68 0.97
N ARG A 299 19.33 -5.66 0.85
CA ARG A 299 19.76 -4.85 1.98
C ARG A 299 18.73 -3.78 2.34
N LEU A 300 18.05 -3.20 1.34
CA LEU A 300 16.93 -2.27 1.52
C LEU A 300 15.83 -2.90 2.38
N THR A 301 15.42 -4.14 2.07
CA THR A 301 14.35 -4.85 2.80
C THR A 301 14.72 -5.08 4.27
N ARG A 302 15.95 -5.55 4.54
CA ARG A 302 16.45 -5.75 5.91
C ARG A 302 16.56 -4.45 6.69
N LEU A 303 17.19 -3.43 6.10
CA LEU A 303 17.39 -2.13 6.77
C LEU A 303 16.07 -1.46 7.10
N TYR A 304 15.08 -1.57 6.20
CA TYR A 304 13.75 -1.05 6.43
C TYR A 304 13.08 -1.78 7.60
N ALA A 305 13.10 -3.12 7.62
CA ALA A 305 12.55 -3.90 8.72
C ALA A 305 13.24 -3.54 10.05
N ASP A 306 14.56 -3.46 10.07
CA ASP A 306 15.30 -3.09 11.28
C ASP A 306 14.97 -1.66 11.75
N ALA A 307 14.80 -0.71 10.83
CA ALA A 307 14.45 0.67 11.15
C ALA A 307 13.03 0.79 11.75
N VAL A 308 12.10 -0.09 11.36
CA VAL A 308 10.77 -0.22 11.97
C VAL A 308 10.86 -0.71 13.42
N TYR A 309 11.82 -1.58 13.73
CA TYR A 309 11.97 -2.23 15.04
C TYR A 309 13.08 -1.66 15.94
N GLN A 310 13.78 -0.60 15.51
CA GLN A 310 15.03 -0.16 16.14
C GLN A 310 14.93 0.17 17.64
N ASN A 311 13.78 0.63 18.14
CA ASN A 311 13.60 0.88 19.58
C ASN A 311 13.59 -0.41 20.43
N ALA A 312 13.40 -1.58 19.81
CA ALA A 312 13.36 -2.89 20.45
C ALA A 312 14.59 -3.77 20.15
N LEU A 313 15.43 -3.38 19.17
CA LEU A 313 16.61 -4.16 18.78
C LEU A 313 17.87 -3.65 19.48
N THR A 314 18.51 -4.52 20.26
CA THR A 314 19.87 -4.25 20.78
C THR A 314 20.88 -4.33 19.63
N GLN A 315 21.94 -3.50 19.65
CA GLN A 315 23.00 -3.54 18.63
C GLN A 315 23.54 -4.96 18.44
N GLY A 316 23.36 -5.54 17.25
CA GLY A 316 23.86 -6.87 16.89
C GLY A 316 22.89 -8.04 17.07
N GLN A 317 21.65 -7.82 17.53
CA GLN A 317 20.61 -8.85 17.50
C GLN A 317 19.97 -8.96 16.11
N ASP A 318 19.68 -10.19 15.70
CA ASP A 318 18.84 -10.48 14.54
C ASP A 318 17.40 -10.03 14.79
N ASN A 319 16.76 -9.55 13.74
CA ASN A 319 15.38 -9.11 13.79
C ASN A 319 14.44 -10.31 13.59
N ASP A 320 13.80 -10.77 14.65
CA ASP A 320 12.88 -11.92 14.64
C ASP A 320 11.64 -11.71 13.74
N HIS A 321 11.36 -10.46 13.35
CA HIS A 321 10.28 -10.09 12.42
C HIS A 321 10.76 -9.92 10.97
N TYR A 322 11.99 -10.32 10.65
CA TYR A 322 12.52 -10.33 9.29
C TYR A 322 13.04 -11.72 8.90
N LEU A 323 12.54 -12.28 7.80
CA LEU A 323 13.04 -13.53 7.23
C LEU A 323 13.55 -13.32 5.81
N ILE A 324 14.76 -13.78 5.53
CA ILE A 324 15.26 -13.93 4.16
C ILE A 324 15.11 -15.38 3.71
N VAL A 325 14.57 -15.58 2.51
CA VAL A 325 14.39 -16.89 1.89
C VAL A 325 15.13 -16.87 0.56
N ALA A 326 16.22 -17.63 0.46
CA ALA A 326 16.96 -17.78 -0.79
C ALA A 326 16.25 -18.78 -1.70
N VAL A 327 15.66 -18.29 -2.79
CA VAL A 327 14.96 -19.14 -3.76
C VAL A 327 15.96 -20.04 -4.46
N GLN A 328 15.64 -21.31 -4.62
CA GLN A 328 16.50 -22.28 -5.30
C GLN A 328 15.99 -22.52 -6.72
N PRO A 329 16.90 -22.82 -7.68
CA PRO A 329 16.51 -23.05 -9.07
C PRO A 329 15.69 -24.34 -9.28
N ASP A 330 15.73 -25.28 -8.33
CA ASP A 330 14.97 -26.53 -8.33
C ASP A 330 13.58 -26.40 -7.68
N TRP A 331 13.11 -25.18 -7.40
CA TRP A 331 11.75 -24.95 -6.92
C TRP A 331 10.75 -25.02 -8.07
N HIS A 332 9.79 -25.93 -7.94
CA HIS A 332 8.81 -26.21 -8.99
C HIS A 332 7.37 -26.06 -8.51
N ASN A 333 7.12 -26.01 -7.20
CA ASN A 333 5.77 -25.97 -6.66
C ASN A 333 5.73 -25.37 -5.24
N ALA A 334 4.52 -25.22 -4.71
CA ALA A 334 4.31 -24.57 -3.41
C ALA A 334 4.95 -25.30 -2.21
N ARG A 335 5.25 -26.60 -2.33
CA ARG A 335 5.86 -27.38 -1.25
C ARG A 335 7.28 -26.93 -0.96
N ASP A 336 7.96 -26.36 -1.95
CA ASP A 336 9.32 -25.86 -1.81
C ASP A 336 9.37 -24.61 -0.90
N LEU A 337 8.28 -23.83 -0.89
CA LEU A 337 8.14 -22.64 -0.04
C LEU A 337 7.35 -22.91 1.24
N LEU A 338 6.30 -23.74 1.24
CA LEU A 338 5.40 -23.96 2.38
C LEU A 338 5.71 -25.25 3.16
N GLY A 339 6.29 -26.25 2.50
CA GLY A 339 6.49 -27.59 3.05
C GLY A 339 5.48 -28.60 2.52
N TYR A 340 5.51 -29.81 3.05
CA TYR A 340 4.68 -30.92 2.56
C TYR A 340 4.15 -31.82 3.68
N TYR A 341 2.99 -32.41 3.44
CA TYR A 341 2.45 -33.47 4.29
C TYR A 341 3.02 -34.83 3.89
N ASN A 342 3.56 -35.58 4.87
CA ASN A 342 4.00 -36.95 4.68
C ASN A 342 2.91 -37.91 5.15
N ALA A 343 2.23 -38.56 4.20
CA ALA A 343 1.15 -39.50 4.47
C ALA A 343 1.60 -40.82 5.13
N ILE A 344 2.90 -41.15 5.08
CA ILE A 344 3.43 -42.37 5.72
C ILE A 344 3.58 -42.15 7.22
N THR A 345 4.11 -40.99 7.62
CA THR A 345 4.34 -40.63 9.03
C THR A 345 3.17 -39.89 9.66
N ASN A 346 2.19 -39.46 8.84
CA ASN A 346 1.10 -38.56 9.23
C ASN A 346 1.57 -37.24 9.87
N THR A 347 2.70 -36.71 9.39
CA THR A 347 3.28 -35.46 9.88
C THR A 347 3.51 -34.47 8.76
N PHE A 348 3.32 -33.19 9.05
CA PHE A 348 3.70 -32.11 8.14
C PHE A 348 5.17 -31.71 8.34
N HIS A 349 5.85 -31.43 7.24
CA HIS A 349 7.22 -30.92 7.23
C HIS A 349 7.18 -29.46 6.78
N PRO A 350 7.02 -28.50 7.72
CA PRO A 350 6.96 -27.09 7.38
C PRO A 350 8.35 -26.55 7.04
N THR A 351 8.39 -25.57 6.14
CA THR A 351 9.60 -24.78 5.88
C THR A 351 9.77 -23.69 6.95
N PRO A 352 10.98 -23.09 7.09
CA PRO A 352 11.17 -21.90 7.92
C PRO A 352 10.22 -20.75 7.56
N PHE A 353 9.83 -20.64 6.29
CA PHE A 353 8.87 -19.66 5.82
C PHE A 353 7.48 -19.89 6.40
N LEU A 354 6.95 -21.12 6.36
CA LEU A 354 5.62 -21.39 6.93
C LEU A 354 5.61 -21.20 8.46
N LEU A 355 6.68 -21.60 9.16
CA LEU A 355 6.82 -21.35 10.60
C LEU A 355 6.84 -19.84 10.91
N PHE A 356 7.48 -19.04 10.05
CA PHE A 356 7.47 -17.58 10.17
C PHE A 356 6.07 -16.99 9.92
N LEU A 357 5.31 -17.51 8.95
CA LEU A 357 3.91 -17.14 8.76
C LEU A 357 3.06 -17.47 10.00
N HIS A 358 3.28 -18.64 10.61
CA HIS A 358 2.54 -19.04 11.80
C HIS A 358 2.81 -18.11 12.99
N ARG A 359 4.05 -17.68 13.19
CA ARG A 359 4.41 -16.64 14.17
C ARG A 359 3.70 -15.33 13.88
N ALA A 360 3.75 -14.86 12.63
CA ALA A 360 3.06 -13.63 12.22
C ALA A 360 1.54 -13.68 12.46
N ALA A 361 0.92 -14.84 12.23
CA ALA A 361 -0.50 -15.06 12.50
C ALA A 361 -0.84 -15.06 14.01
N SER A 362 0.12 -15.42 14.86
CA SER A 362 -0.03 -15.42 16.31
C SER A 362 0.22 -14.05 16.94
N ASP A 363 0.85 -13.13 16.21
CA ASP A 363 1.16 -11.75 16.63
C ASP A 363 0.66 -10.72 15.60
N PRO A 364 -0.67 -10.54 15.46
CA PRO A 364 -1.27 -9.72 14.41
C PRO A 364 -1.02 -8.21 14.56
N ALA A 365 -0.58 -7.75 15.74
CA ALA A 365 -0.33 -6.34 16.01
C ALA A 365 1.01 -5.85 15.43
N MET A 366 1.95 -6.77 15.18
CA MET A 366 3.31 -6.44 14.77
C MET A 366 3.56 -6.77 13.29
N PRO A 367 4.27 -5.92 12.51
CA PRO A 367 4.53 -6.17 11.09
C PRO A 367 5.65 -7.21 10.84
N TYR A 368 5.40 -8.24 10.05
CA TYR A 368 6.40 -9.25 9.69
C TYR A 368 6.86 -9.08 8.24
N PHE A 369 8.17 -9.13 8.00
CA PHE A 369 8.79 -8.87 6.71
C PHE A 369 9.48 -10.14 6.16
N VAL A 370 9.17 -10.50 4.92
CA VAL A 370 9.86 -11.58 4.20
C VAL A 370 10.54 -11.02 2.96
N CYS A 371 11.79 -11.38 2.75
CA CYS A 371 12.53 -11.15 1.52
C CYS A 371 12.75 -12.47 0.78
N LEU A 372 12.10 -12.67 -0.36
CA LEU A 372 12.38 -13.75 -1.31
C LEU A 372 13.56 -13.29 -2.19
N ASP A 373 14.76 -13.76 -1.86
CA ASP A 373 15.99 -13.35 -2.54
C ASP A 373 16.15 -14.10 -3.85
N GLU A 374 16.46 -13.35 -4.92
CA GLU A 374 16.59 -13.85 -6.29
C GLU A 374 15.37 -14.67 -6.72
N MET A 375 14.19 -14.09 -6.51
CA MET A 375 12.91 -14.80 -6.66
C MET A 375 12.71 -15.39 -8.06
N ASN A 376 13.37 -14.82 -9.07
CA ASN A 376 13.34 -15.22 -10.47
C ASN A 376 14.28 -16.39 -10.84
N LEU A 377 15.05 -16.94 -9.89
CA LEU A 377 15.79 -18.19 -10.09
C LEU A 377 14.87 -19.38 -10.40
N ALA A 378 13.67 -19.36 -9.83
CA ALA A 378 12.57 -20.26 -10.17
C ALA A 378 11.35 -19.46 -10.62
N ARG A 379 10.33 -20.12 -11.18
CA ARG A 379 9.08 -19.45 -11.61
C ARG A 379 8.23 -19.09 -10.40
N PRO A 380 8.11 -17.80 -10.02
CA PRO A 380 7.43 -17.42 -8.77
C PRO A 380 5.96 -17.80 -8.75
N GLU A 381 5.32 -17.76 -9.91
CA GLU A 381 3.93 -18.18 -10.11
C GLU A 381 3.63 -19.63 -9.70
N TYR A 382 4.64 -20.52 -9.64
CA TYR A 382 4.44 -21.92 -9.26
C TYR A 382 4.56 -22.12 -7.74
N TYR A 383 5.65 -21.62 -7.14
CA TYR A 383 5.87 -21.82 -5.71
C TYR A 383 5.09 -20.81 -4.84
N LEU A 384 4.70 -19.64 -5.36
CA LEU A 384 3.79 -18.71 -4.68
C LEU A 384 2.31 -18.94 -5.01
N ALA A 385 1.95 -19.94 -5.83
CA ALA A 385 0.57 -20.10 -6.30
C ALA A 385 -0.49 -20.04 -5.18
N PRO A 386 -0.32 -20.73 -4.03
CA PRO A 386 -1.30 -20.67 -2.95
C PRO A 386 -1.34 -19.31 -2.27
N LEU A 387 -0.20 -18.62 -2.15
CA LEU A 387 -0.14 -17.27 -1.59
C LEU A 387 -0.85 -16.27 -2.50
N LEU A 388 -0.55 -16.29 -3.81
CA LEU A 388 -1.19 -15.41 -4.78
C LEU A 388 -2.71 -15.64 -4.79
N SER A 389 -3.15 -16.90 -4.71
CA SER A 389 -4.58 -17.23 -4.58
C SER A 389 -5.19 -16.73 -3.26
N ALA A 390 -4.48 -16.86 -2.14
CA ALA A 390 -4.93 -16.36 -0.84
C ALA A 390 -4.98 -14.83 -0.80
N LEU A 391 -4.15 -14.13 -1.57
CA LEU A 391 -4.19 -12.68 -1.70
C LEU A 391 -5.40 -12.17 -2.50
N GLU A 392 -5.97 -13.01 -3.37
CA GLU A 392 -7.15 -12.67 -4.20
C GLU A 392 -8.49 -13.09 -3.58
N THR A 393 -8.47 -13.92 -2.54
CA THR A 393 -9.67 -14.50 -1.95
C THR A 393 -9.97 -13.88 -0.58
N GLU A 394 -11.24 -13.58 -0.30
CA GLU A 394 -11.66 -12.94 0.96
C GLU A 394 -11.28 -13.73 2.22
N GLY A 395 -11.20 -15.06 2.10
CA GLY A 395 -10.84 -15.94 3.20
C GLY A 395 -9.36 -15.88 3.60
N HIS A 396 -8.47 -15.40 2.72
CA HIS A 396 -7.01 -15.47 2.91
C HIS A 396 -6.52 -16.88 3.26
N GLN A 397 -7.17 -17.90 2.73
CA GLN A 397 -6.92 -19.29 3.13
C GLN A 397 -5.94 -19.96 2.16
N ILE A 398 -5.00 -20.69 2.73
CA ILE A 398 -4.01 -21.52 2.05
C ILE A 398 -4.27 -22.95 2.49
N ASP A 399 -4.67 -23.82 1.56
CA ASP A 399 -4.71 -25.25 1.82
C ASP A 399 -3.28 -25.81 1.80
N LEU A 400 -2.86 -26.42 2.91
CA LEU A 400 -1.55 -27.06 3.05
C LEU A 400 -1.53 -28.48 2.47
N GLY A 401 -2.66 -28.97 1.96
CA GLY A 401 -2.76 -30.29 1.30
C GLY A 401 -2.67 -31.46 2.28
N ALA A 402 -3.04 -31.24 3.54
CA ALA A 402 -3.04 -32.26 4.59
C ALA A 402 -4.48 -32.62 5.03
N PRO A 403 -4.72 -33.87 5.47
CA PRO A 403 -6.03 -34.28 5.94
C PRO A 403 -6.35 -33.66 7.31
N GLY A 404 -7.55 -33.10 7.45
CA GLY A 404 -8.07 -32.55 8.71
C GLY A 404 -7.93 -31.04 8.87
N THR A 405 -8.54 -30.50 9.93
CA THR A 405 -8.55 -29.05 10.23
C THR A 405 -7.33 -28.57 11.02
N THR A 406 -6.57 -29.50 11.58
CA THR A 406 -5.32 -29.26 12.34
C THR A 406 -4.29 -30.31 11.96
N ILE A 407 -3.05 -29.90 11.78
CA ILE A 407 -1.96 -30.77 11.32
C ILE A 407 -0.80 -30.73 12.31
N ALA A 408 -0.34 -31.90 12.74
CA ALA A 408 0.87 -32.02 13.55
C ALA A 408 2.12 -31.91 12.67
N CYS A 409 3.02 -31.00 13.02
CA CYS A 409 4.29 -30.84 12.34
C CYS A 409 5.38 -31.71 12.97
N ILE A 410 6.39 -32.06 12.18
CA ILE A 410 7.59 -32.77 12.67
C ILE A 410 8.35 -31.95 13.73
N THR A 411 8.16 -30.63 13.75
CA THR A 411 8.71 -29.72 14.78
C THR A 411 8.00 -29.84 16.12
N GLY A 412 6.86 -30.53 16.20
CA GLY A 412 5.99 -30.60 17.37
C GLY A 412 4.91 -29.51 17.43
N GLU A 413 4.95 -28.52 16.53
CA GLU A 413 3.91 -27.50 16.39
C GLU A 413 2.65 -28.05 15.73
N VAL A 414 1.49 -27.43 16.03
CA VAL A 414 0.20 -27.77 15.40
C VAL A 414 -0.28 -26.58 14.58
N LEU A 415 -0.49 -26.80 13.27
CA LEU A 415 -0.93 -25.77 12.34
C LEU A 415 -2.40 -25.97 11.95
N PRO A 416 -3.19 -24.89 11.80
CA PRO A 416 -4.53 -24.98 11.23
C PRO A 416 -4.47 -25.26 9.72
N ASN A 417 -5.45 -26.02 9.21
CA ASN A 417 -5.67 -26.22 7.77
C ASN A 417 -7.16 -26.01 7.43
N PRO A 418 -7.53 -25.11 6.51
CA PRO A 418 -6.65 -24.19 5.78
C PRO A 418 -5.96 -23.17 6.68
N PHE A 419 -4.70 -22.85 6.35
CA PHE A 419 -3.91 -21.84 7.03
C PHE A 419 -4.33 -20.44 6.56
N ARG A 420 -4.58 -19.50 7.49
CA ARG A 420 -4.96 -18.14 7.14
C ARG A 420 -3.72 -17.26 7.00
N LEU A 421 -3.50 -16.66 5.83
CA LEU A 421 -2.41 -15.75 5.57
C LEU A 421 -2.55 -14.47 6.44
N PRO A 422 -1.56 -14.14 7.28
CA PRO A 422 -1.61 -12.95 8.13
C PRO A 422 -1.62 -11.63 7.35
N LEU A 423 -2.46 -10.68 7.74
CA LEU A 423 -2.54 -9.34 7.11
C LEU A 423 -1.38 -8.40 7.51
N ASN A 424 -0.69 -8.73 8.60
CA ASN A 424 0.51 -8.06 9.07
C ASN A 424 1.79 -8.54 8.37
N LEU A 425 1.68 -9.46 7.40
CA LEU A 425 2.79 -9.92 6.58
C LEU A 425 3.09 -8.96 5.42
N ARG A 426 4.38 -8.79 5.13
CA ARG A 426 4.92 -8.01 4.01
C ARG A 426 5.96 -8.84 3.27
N ILE A 427 5.72 -9.14 2.01
CA ILE A 427 6.59 -9.95 1.16
C ILE A 427 7.27 -9.03 0.15
N THR A 428 8.59 -9.09 0.08
CA THR A 428 9.38 -8.44 -0.96
C THR A 428 10.16 -9.48 -1.74
N GLY A 429 10.07 -9.47 -3.07
CA GLY A 429 10.89 -10.31 -3.93
C GLY A 429 11.98 -9.49 -4.64
N THR A 430 13.23 -9.94 -4.59
CA THR A 430 14.33 -9.29 -5.32
C THR A 430 14.53 -10.00 -6.66
N VAL A 431 14.74 -9.22 -7.72
CA VAL A 431 14.91 -9.73 -9.09
C VAL A 431 16.17 -9.15 -9.70
N ASN A 432 17.06 -10.02 -10.20
CA ASN A 432 18.22 -9.62 -11.00
C ASN A 432 17.79 -9.53 -12.48
N VAL A 433 17.93 -8.36 -13.10
CA VAL A 433 17.50 -8.09 -14.48
C VAL A 433 18.60 -8.42 -15.51
N ASP A 434 19.84 -8.48 -15.06
CA ASP A 434 21.05 -8.67 -15.87
C ASP A 434 21.41 -10.15 -16.13
N GLU A 435 20.73 -11.10 -15.49
CA GLU A 435 21.03 -12.54 -15.56
C GLU A 435 19.92 -13.31 -16.28
N THR A 436 20.30 -14.33 -17.07
CA THR A 436 19.40 -15.23 -17.81
C THR A 436 18.54 -16.05 -16.85
N THR A 437 17.41 -15.48 -16.46
CA THR A 437 16.49 -16.01 -15.45
C THR A 437 15.07 -16.04 -16.01
N TYR A 438 14.13 -16.60 -15.26
CA TYR A 438 12.73 -16.62 -15.69
C TYR A 438 12.13 -15.23 -15.66
N THR A 439 11.54 -14.81 -16.78
CA THR A 439 10.73 -13.59 -16.86
C THR A 439 9.53 -13.71 -15.92
N LEU A 440 9.25 -12.65 -15.16
CA LEU A 440 8.05 -12.58 -14.34
C LEU A 440 6.81 -12.51 -15.23
N SER A 441 5.74 -13.20 -14.86
CA SER A 441 4.48 -13.15 -15.60
C SER A 441 3.65 -11.91 -15.26
N ASP A 442 2.87 -11.44 -16.22
CA ASP A 442 1.94 -10.30 -16.05
C ASP A 442 1.01 -10.55 -14.86
N LYS A 443 0.54 -11.79 -14.69
CA LYS A 443 -0.31 -12.23 -13.58
C LYS A 443 0.33 -11.93 -12.21
N LEU A 444 1.66 -12.07 -12.09
CA LEU A 444 2.37 -11.75 -10.85
C LEU A 444 2.57 -10.23 -10.70
N LEU A 445 2.93 -9.55 -11.79
CA LEU A 445 3.17 -8.11 -11.81
C LEU A 445 1.91 -7.32 -11.44
N ASP A 446 0.73 -7.75 -11.91
CA ASP A 446 -0.56 -7.14 -11.57
C ASP A 446 -0.85 -7.15 -10.05
N ARG A 447 -0.29 -8.12 -9.33
CA ARG A 447 -0.51 -8.35 -7.89
C ARG A 447 0.56 -7.73 -7.00
N ALA A 448 1.61 -7.16 -7.58
CA ALA A 448 2.71 -6.57 -6.84
C ALA A 448 2.81 -5.06 -7.09
N ASN A 449 3.44 -4.35 -6.16
CA ASN A 449 4.06 -3.07 -6.48
C ASN A 449 5.48 -3.32 -6.98
N VAL A 450 5.87 -2.68 -8.09
CA VAL A 450 7.21 -2.83 -8.67
C VAL A 450 8.00 -1.54 -8.46
N ILE A 451 9.18 -1.64 -7.87
CA ILE A 451 10.09 -0.50 -7.65
C ILE A 451 11.45 -0.84 -8.25
N GLU A 452 11.77 -0.20 -9.37
CA GLU A 452 13.02 -0.42 -10.08
C GLU A 452 14.21 0.22 -9.33
N LEU A 453 15.25 -0.58 -9.11
CA LEU A 453 16.52 -0.20 -8.51
C LEU A 453 17.62 -0.29 -9.58
N THR A 454 17.46 0.50 -10.64
CA THR A 454 18.33 0.56 -11.81
C THR A 454 19.34 1.71 -11.75
N ASP A 455 19.00 2.81 -11.08
CA ASP A 455 19.87 3.97 -10.97
C ASP A 455 20.95 3.79 -9.90
N VAL A 456 22.21 3.96 -10.33
CA VAL A 456 23.39 3.90 -9.47
C VAL A 456 23.92 5.34 -9.29
N ASP A 457 23.66 5.91 -8.12
CA ASP A 457 24.14 7.25 -7.74
C ASP A 457 25.56 7.13 -7.13
N LEU A 458 26.57 7.21 -8.00
CA LEU A 458 27.98 7.14 -7.59
C LEU A 458 28.39 8.32 -6.69
N ASP A 459 27.76 9.48 -6.81
CA ASP A 459 28.09 10.64 -5.96
C ASP A 459 27.56 10.45 -4.53
N ALA A 460 26.34 9.91 -4.39
CA ALA A 460 25.82 9.49 -3.10
C ALA A 460 26.65 8.35 -2.50
N PHE A 461 27.10 7.39 -3.32
CA PHE A 461 28.01 6.34 -2.86
C PHE A 461 29.31 6.93 -2.33
N ARG A 462 29.96 7.84 -3.08
CA ARG A 462 31.24 8.46 -2.69
C ARG A 462 31.14 9.20 -1.35
N ARG A 463 30.04 9.91 -1.10
CA ARG A 463 29.80 10.65 0.16
C ARG A 463 29.68 9.76 1.38
N ASN A 464 29.19 8.52 1.22
CA ASN A 464 28.90 7.60 2.31
C ASN A 464 29.94 6.48 2.45
N TYR A 465 30.88 6.38 1.51
CA TYR A 465 31.96 5.40 1.58
C TYR A 465 32.98 5.82 2.65
N THR A 466 33.25 4.93 3.60
CA THR A 466 34.04 5.23 4.81
C THR A 466 35.54 4.94 4.67
N GLU A 467 35.93 4.11 3.71
CA GLU A 467 37.32 3.76 3.46
C GLU A 467 38.00 4.83 2.58
N ALA A 468 39.33 4.91 2.62
CA ALA A 468 40.07 5.85 1.79
C ALA A 468 39.91 5.52 0.31
N ILE A 469 39.59 6.52 -0.52
CA ILE A 469 39.42 6.36 -1.95
C ILE A 469 40.66 6.89 -2.68
N ASP A 470 41.17 6.10 -3.62
CA ASP A 470 42.12 6.59 -4.63
C ASP A 470 41.36 7.37 -5.70
N ASP A 471 41.61 8.68 -5.81
CA ASP A 471 40.88 9.57 -6.72
C ASP A 471 41.08 9.20 -8.20
N THR A 472 42.25 8.67 -8.57
CA THR A 472 42.50 8.20 -9.94
C THR A 472 41.68 6.96 -10.22
N ALA A 473 41.66 5.99 -9.30
CA ALA A 473 40.84 4.80 -9.44
C ALA A 473 39.35 5.15 -9.50
N TRP A 474 38.89 6.08 -8.66
CA TRP A 474 37.51 6.55 -8.66
C TRP A 474 37.09 7.17 -10.01
N SER A 475 37.92 8.05 -10.57
CA SER A 475 37.65 8.69 -11.87
C SER A 475 37.43 7.66 -12.96
N ILE A 476 38.34 6.68 -13.03
CA ILE A 476 38.32 5.65 -14.07
C ILE A 476 37.14 4.70 -13.88
N ILE A 477 36.84 4.26 -12.65
CA ILE A 477 35.66 3.42 -12.37
C ILE A 477 34.37 4.15 -12.78
N THR A 478 34.28 5.46 -12.53
CA THR A 478 33.13 6.29 -12.90
C THR A 478 32.97 6.41 -14.42
N GLU A 479 34.08 6.60 -15.15
CA GLU A 479 34.08 6.64 -16.61
C GLU A 479 33.71 5.28 -17.23
N VAL A 480 34.27 4.19 -16.72
CA VAL A 480 33.92 2.81 -17.12
C VAL A 480 32.44 2.56 -16.86
N HIS A 481 31.92 2.94 -15.68
CA HIS A 481 30.49 2.86 -15.36
C HIS A 481 29.63 3.60 -16.38
N ALA A 482 30.00 4.84 -16.73
CA ALA A 482 29.28 5.63 -17.72
C ALA A 482 29.29 5.00 -19.13
N ILE A 483 30.38 4.33 -19.53
CA ILE A 483 30.45 3.60 -20.81
C ILE A 483 29.55 2.36 -20.78
N LEU A 484 29.67 1.53 -19.74
CA LEU A 484 28.88 0.31 -19.58
C LEU A 484 27.38 0.62 -19.46
N SER A 485 27.01 1.70 -18.78
CA SER A 485 25.62 2.14 -18.64
C SER A 485 25.00 2.51 -19.97
N ARG A 486 25.74 3.21 -20.85
CA ARG A 486 25.32 3.52 -22.23
C ARG A 486 25.17 2.27 -23.11
N ALA A 487 25.87 1.19 -22.76
CA ALA A 487 25.72 -0.11 -23.40
C ALA A 487 24.51 -0.91 -22.89
N GLY A 488 23.82 -0.44 -21.85
CA GLY A 488 22.76 -1.18 -21.17
C GLY A 488 23.28 -2.26 -20.22
N GLN A 489 24.56 -2.20 -19.82
CA GLN A 489 25.22 -3.15 -18.92
C GLN A 489 25.83 -2.46 -17.68
N PRO A 490 25.09 -1.60 -16.95
CA PRO A 490 25.59 -0.95 -15.73
C PRO A 490 25.98 -1.98 -14.64
N PHE A 491 26.69 -1.51 -13.61
CA PHE A 491 27.07 -2.33 -12.45
C PHE A 491 26.81 -1.59 -11.14
N GLY A 492 26.39 -2.33 -10.11
CA GLY A 492 25.96 -1.74 -8.85
C GLY A 492 27.10 -1.37 -7.89
N TYR A 493 26.69 -0.77 -6.76
CA TYR A 493 27.58 -0.31 -5.68
C TYR A 493 28.51 -1.38 -5.13
N ARG A 494 28.07 -2.65 -5.08
CA ARG A 494 28.91 -3.77 -4.61
C ARG A 494 30.18 -3.90 -5.46
N THR A 495 30.05 -3.84 -6.78
CA THR A 495 31.19 -3.98 -7.68
C THR A 495 32.15 -2.80 -7.55
N VAL A 496 31.63 -1.58 -7.45
CA VAL A 496 32.45 -0.37 -7.17
C VAL A 496 33.24 -0.54 -5.86
N ALA A 497 32.56 -0.94 -4.78
CA ALA A 497 33.18 -1.14 -3.47
C ALA A 497 34.25 -2.24 -3.49
N GLU A 498 34.02 -3.34 -4.21
CA GLU A 498 35.00 -4.43 -4.38
C GLU A 498 36.24 -3.96 -5.14
N MET A 499 36.07 -3.19 -6.22
CA MET A 499 37.19 -2.66 -7.01
C MET A 499 38.05 -1.70 -6.18
N LEU A 500 37.41 -0.76 -5.47
CA LEU A 500 38.11 0.19 -4.59
C LEU A 500 38.88 -0.53 -3.48
N ARG A 501 38.24 -1.51 -2.82
CA ARG A 501 38.88 -2.31 -1.77
C ARG A 501 40.04 -3.14 -2.32
N TYR A 502 39.92 -3.68 -3.53
CA TYR A 502 41.00 -4.41 -4.18
C TYR A 502 42.21 -3.51 -4.43
N VAL A 503 41.99 -2.32 -4.99
CA VAL A 503 43.06 -1.33 -5.24
C VAL A 503 43.72 -0.89 -3.93
N ASP A 504 42.96 -0.68 -2.86
CA ASP A 504 43.51 -0.35 -1.55
C ASP A 504 44.37 -1.51 -0.98
N LYS A 505 43.86 -2.74 -1.02
CA LYS A 505 44.59 -3.94 -0.54
C LYS A 505 45.81 -4.29 -1.41
N ALA A 506 45.84 -3.88 -2.66
CA ALA A 506 46.97 -4.06 -3.55
C ALA A 506 48.16 -3.16 -3.21
N ARG A 507 47.97 -2.10 -2.40
CA ARG A 507 49.04 -1.17 -2.02
C ARG A 507 50.18 -1.92 -1.34
N GLY A 508 51.39 -1.78 -1.89
CA GLY A 508 52.59 -2.46 -1.43
C GLY A 508 52.77 -3.89 -1.98
N VAL A 509 51.84 -4.40 -2.78
CA VAL A 509 51.95 -5.70 -3.47
C VAL A 509 52.09 -5.51 -4.97
N ILE A 510 51.18 -4.75 -5.60
CA ILE A 510 51.22 -4.37 -7.01
C ILE A 510 50.87 -2.88 -7.16
N PRO A 511 51.35 -2.19 -8.23
CA PRO A 511 51.00 -0.81 -8.49
C PRO A 511 49.48 -0.60 -8.60
N PRO A 512 48.91 0.51 -8.05
CA PRO A 512 47.46 0.78 -8.09
C PRO A 512 46.85 0.77 -9.50
N ALA A 513 47.57 1.29 -10.50
CA ALA A 513 47.14 1.27 -11.90
C ALA A 513 47.00 -0.16 -12.43
N GLN A 514 47.97 -1.04 -12.11
CA GLN A 514 47.92 -2.45 -12.48
C GLN A 514 46.79 -3.20 -11.74
N ALA A 515 46.57 -2.88 -10.46
CA ALA A 515 45.45 -3.45 -9.70
C ALA A 515 44.10 -3.08 -10.32
N LEU A 516 43.95 -1.81 -10.72
CA LEU A 516 42.75 -1.32 -11.38
C LEU A 516 42.55 -1.96 -12.76
N ASP A 517 43.62 -2.11 -13.55
CA ASP A 517 43.59 -2.82 -14.83
C ASP A 517 43.04 -4.24 -14.67
N GLN A 518 43.57 -4.98 -13.69
CA GLN A 518 43.09 -6.32 -13.37
C GLN A 518 41.61 -6.33 -12.98
N GLN A 519 41.15 -5.35 -12.20
CA GLN A 519 39.74 -5.26 -11.82
C GLN A 519 38.82 -4.93 -12.99
N ILE A 520 39.23 -4.03 -13.89
CA ILE A 520 38.47 -3.74 -15.12
C ILE A 520 38.35 -5.03 -15.94
N LYS A 521 39.46 -5.71 -16.19
CA LYS A 521 39.49 -6.98 -16.92
C LYS A 521 38.64 -8.08 -16.28
N GLN A 522 38.71 -8.24 -14.95
CA GLN A 522 38.06 -9.34 -14.23
C GLN A 522 36.57 -9.11 -13.94
N LYS A 523 36.13 -7.87 -13.75
CA LYS A 523 34.77 -7.55 -13.27
C LYS A 523 33.91 -6.83 -14.30
N MET A 524 34.52 -6.01 -15.16
CA MET A 524 33.79 -5.14 -16.10
C MET A 524 33.62 -5.81 -17.46
N LEU A 525 34.73 -6.27 -18.05
CA LEU A 525 34.72 -6.83 -19.39
C LEU A 525 33.84 -8.09 -19.54
N PRO A 526 33.70 -8.99 -18.54
CA PRO A 526 32.80 -10.15 -18.64
C PRO A 526 31.31 -9.79 -18.85
N LYS A 527 30.90 -8.57 -18.50
CA LYS A 527 29.53 -8.09 -18.70
C LYS A 527 29.24 -7.67 -20.15
N LEU A 528 30.28 -7.43 -20.96
CA LEU A 528 30.16 -7.01 -22.35
C LEU A 528 30.25 -8.22 -23.27
N ARG A 529 29.09 -8.74 -23.68
CA ARG A 529 28.99 -9.85 -24.64
C ARG A 529 27.75 -9.68 -25.51
N GLY A 530 27.77 -10.24 -26.71
CA GLY A 530 26.63 -10.26 -27.61
C GLY A 530 27.00 -10.05 -29.07
N ASP A 531 25.96 -9.96 -29.90
CA ASP A 531 26.07 -9.70 -31.33
C ASP A 531 26.55 -8.28 -31.63
N ASP A 532 27.03 -8.06 -32.85
CA ASP A 532 27.47 -6.74 -33.36
C ASP A 532 26.31 -5.75 -33.45
N THR A 533 26.06 -5.10 -32.33
CA THR A 533 25.13 -3.99 -32.22
C THR A 533 25.90 -2.67 -32.17
N PRO A 534 25.36 -1.57 -32.74
CA PRO A 534 25.97 -0.25 -32.63
C PRO A 534 26.22 0.19 -31.18
N ARG A 535 25.41 -0.29 -30.22
CA ARG A 535 25.57 -0.01 -28.79
C ARG A 535 26.81 -0.71 -28.23
N LEU A 536 26.95 -2.02 -28.43
CA LEU A 536 28.09 -2.79 -27.94
C LEU A 536 29.40 -2.30 -28.58
N ARG A 537 29.40 -2.09 -29.90
CA ARG A 537 30.56 -1.59 -30.63
C ARG A 537 31.05 -0.23 -30.12
N ARG A 538 30.13 0.74 -29.94
CA ARG A 538 30.48 2.06 -29.36
C ARG A 538 31.03 1.94 -27.95
N ALA A 539 30.50 1.03 -27.14
CA ALA A 539 30.99 0.82 -25.78
C ALA A 539 32.40 0.22 -25.76
N LEU A 540 32.67 -0.81 -26.56
CA LEU A 540 34.00 -1.40 -26.68
C LEU A 540 35.02 -0.41 -27.25
N THR A 541 34.65 0.37 -28.27
CA THR A 541 35.50 1.44 -28.80
C THR A 541 35.84 2.48 -27.74
N ALA A 542 34.83 3.01 -27.02
CA ALA A 542 35.06 4.01 -25.98
C ALA A 542 35.88 3.47 -24.81
N LEU A 543 35.70 2.19 -24.44
CA LEU A 543 36.56 1.53 -23.45
C LEU A 543 37.99 1.42 -23.96
N LEU A 544 38.20 1.02 -25.22
CA LEU A 544 39.55 0.91 -25.76
C LEU A 544 40.25 2.27 -25.82
N GLU A 545 39.53 3.35 -26.16
CA GLU A 545 40.07 4.71 -26.10
C GLU A 545 40.52 5.10 -24.69
N LEU A 546 39.70 4.81 -23.68
CA LEU A 546 40.01 5.04 -22.27
C LEU A 546 41.23 4.23 -21.81
N LEU A 547 41.28 2.95 -22.19
CA LEU A 547 42.32 2.02 -21.73
C LEU A 547 43.68 2.26 -22.40
N LEU A 548 43.68 2.72 -23.65
CA LEU A 548 44.88 3.14 -24.38
C LEU A 548 45.32 4.58 -24.06
N GLY A 549 44.40 5.41 -23.56
CA GLY A 549 44.63 6.85 -23.39
C GLY A 549 44.75 7.61 -24.71
N GLN A 550 44.21 7.07 -25.82
CA GLN A 550 44.27 7.67 -27.16
C GLN A 550 42.95 7.50 -27.91
N PRO A 551 42.52 8.51 -28.70
CA PRO A 551 41.26 8.46 -29.44
C PRO A 551 41.32 7.48 -30.62
N GLN A 552 40.16 7.00 -31.07
CA GLN A 552 40.02 6.04 -32.17
C GLN A 552 40.66 6.50 -33.47
N SER A 553 40.74 7.80 -33.71
CA SER A 553 41.39 8.37 -34.89
C SER A 553 42.88 8.02 -35.01
N ARG A 554 43.55 7.60 -33.92
CA ARG A 554 44.96 7.19 -33.94
C ARG A 554 45.16 5.76 -34.41
N TRP A 555 44.22 4.87 -34.11
CA TRP A 555 44.35 3.45 -34.40
C TRP A 555 43.39 2.94 -35.48
N ASN A 556 42.32 3.68 -35.82
CA ASN A 556 41.29 3.35 -36.81
C ASN A 556 40.55 2.02 -36.55
N LYS A 557 41.22 0.88 -36.76
CA LYS A 557 40.71 -0.48 -36.51
C LYS A 557 41.46 -1.14 -35.36
N ALA A 558 40.76 -1.97 -34.57
CA ALA A 558 41.38 -2.65 -33.43
C ALA A 558 42.54 -3.57 -33.88
N ALA A 559 42.42 -4.18 -35.06
CA ALA A 559 43.44 -5.05 -35.64
C ALA A 559 44.74 -4.35 -36.07
N THR A 560 44.75 -3.02 -36.15
CA THR A 560 45.93 -2.25 -36.57
C THR A 560 46.72 -1.68 -35.40
N ILE A 561 46.33 -1.97 -34.16
CA ILE A 561 47.06 -1.57 -32.96
C ILE A 561 48.29 -2.47 -32.80
N ASP A 562 49.47 -1.88 -32.77
CA ASP A 562 50.73 -2.59 -32.57
C ASP A 562 50.97 -3.00 -31.10
N PRO A 563 51.75 -4.07 -30.85
CA PRO A 563 52.05 -4.54 -29.50
C PRO A 563 52.73 -3.49 -28.61
N ASP A 564 53.60 -2.64 -29.17
CA ASP A 564 54.32 -1.63 -28.40
C ASP A 564 53.36 -0.57 -27.83
N THR A 565 52.35 -0.17 -28.62
CA THR A 565 51.27 0.72 -28.19
C THR A 565 50.44 0.11 -27.05
N LEU A 566 50.21 -1.21 -27.08
CA LEU A 566 49.50 -1.91 -26.01
C LEU A 566 50.34 -1.98 -24.73
N GLU A 567 51.63 -2.30 -24.82
CA GLU A 567 52.52 -2.36 -23.65
C GLU A 567 52.69 -0.99 -22.97
N GLN A 568 52.64 0.10 -23.74
CA GLN A 568 52.73 1.47 -23.24
C GLN A 568 51.38 2.05 -22.79
N ALA A 569 50.28 1.31 -22.94
CA ALA A 569 48.96 1.77 -22.55
C ALA A 569 48.85 1.99 -21.03
N PRO A 570 48.00 2.92 -20.57
CA PRO A 570 47.67 3.05 -19.15
C PRO A 570 47.14 1.77 -18.49
N TYR A 571 46.37 0.98 -19.24
CA TYR A 571 45.73 -0.27 -18.79
C TYR A 571 45.91 -1.38 -19.84
N PRO A 572 47.15 -1.91 -19.97
CA PRO A 572 47.53 -2.81 -21.07
C PRO A 572 46.73 -4.13 -21.09
N ASP A 573 46.46 -4.71 -19.92
CA ASP A 573 45.82 -6.02 -19.79
C ASP A 573 44.37 -6.00 -20.26
N SER A 574 43.64 -4.94 -19.91
CA SER A 574 42.27 -4.70 -20.33
C SER A 574 42.22 -4.22 -21.79
N ALA A 575 43.14 -3.34 -22.21
CA ALA A 575 43.19 -2.84 -23.58
C ALA A 575 43.35 -3.98 -24.59
N GLU A 576 44.29 -4.90 -24.34
CA GLU A 576 44.49 -6.08 -25.19
C GLU A 576 43.24 -6.95 -25.26
N LYS A 577 42.52 -7.11 -24.13
CA LYS A 577 41.30 -7.92 -24.13
C LYS A 577 40.18 -7.25 -24.92
N VAL A 578 39.96 -5.95 -24.76
CA VAL A 578 38.95 -5.20 -25.51
C VAL A 578 39.29 -5.17 -27.00
N ARG A 579 40.58 -5.04 -27.36
CA ARG A 579 41.05 -5.13 -28.75
C ARG A 579 40.64 -6.45 -29.38
N ARG A 580 40.93 -7.60 -28.73
CA ARG A 580 40.50 -8.93 -29.20
C ARG A 580 38.99 -9.06 -29.31
N MET A 581 38.25 -8.48 -28.36
CA MET A 581 36.79 -8.50 -28.40
C MET A 581 36.24 -7.74 -29.63
N LEU A 582 36.83 -6.60 -29.97
CA LEU A 582 36.48 -5.84 -31.19
C LEU A 582 36.86 -6.58 -32.47
N GLU A 583 38.03 -7.21 -32.52
CA GLU A 583 38.45 -8.02 -33.68
C GLU A 583 37.48 -9.17 -33.94
N ARG A 584 37.06 -9.87 -32.89
CA ARG A 584 36.06 -10.93 -32.98
C ARG A 584 34.70 -10.43 -33.42
N LEU A 585 34.29 -9.27 -32.90
CA LEU A 585 33.07 -8.63 -33.34
C LEU A 585 33.11 -8.31 -34.85
N ASP A 586 34.28 -7.93 -35.38
CA ASP A 586 34.49 -7.68 -36.82
C ASP A 586 34.50 -8.95 -37.67
N ILE A 587 35.02 -10.07 -37.15
CA ILE A 587 35.17 -11.33 -37.89
C ILE A 587 33.91 -12.20 -37.78
N ASP A 588 33.44 -12.43 -36.55
CA ASP A 588 32.43 -13.42 -36.21
C ASP A 588 31.03 -12.79 -36.04
N GLY A 589 30.94 -11.45 -35.96
CA GLY A 589 29.69 -10.74 -35.69
C GLY A 589 29.16 -10.92 -34.25
N PHE A 590 29.93 -11.58 -33.39
CA PHE A 590 29.65 -11.81 -31.99
C PHE A 590 30.93 -11.72 -31.18
N THR A 591 30.84 -11.26 -29.93
CA THR A 591 31.99 -11.23 -29.02
C THR A 591 31.62 -11.58 -27.59
N ASP A 592 32.57 -12.17 -26.88
CA ASP A 592 32.47 -12.48 -25.47
C ASP A 592 33.83 -12.33 -24.77
N PHE A 593 33.81 -12.40 -23.45
CA PHE A 593 35.03 -12.30 -22.65
C PHE A 593 35.86 -13.59 -22.64
N TYR A 594 35.27 -14.76 -22.90
CA TYR A 594 35.99 -16.03 -22.67
C TYR A 594 36.70 -16.57 -23.88
N GLY A 595 36.23 -16.28 -25.09
CA GLY A 595 36.96 -16.74 -26.26
C GLY A 595 38.15 -15.88 -26.62
#